data_AF-A0A1E9VTF0-F1
#
_entry.id   AF-A0A1E9VTF0-F1
#
_cell.length_a   1.000
_cell.length_b   1.000
_cell.length_c   1.000
_cell.angle_alpha   90.00
_cell.angle_beta   90.00
_cell.angle_gamma   90.00
#
_symmetry.space_group_name_H-M   'P 1'
#
loop_
_entity.id
_entity.type
_entity.pdbx_description
1 polymer ?
#
loop_
_entity_poly.entity_id
_entity_poly.type
_entity_poly.pdbx_seq_one_letter_code
_entity_poly.pdbx_strand_id
1 'polypeptide(L)'
;MQKSIWMIHMITISRIKPFIFLTAVILIGCQDNTVEQNLQPISDHAKTNTALSDDPKNARQNAHEFESLFNELDTSDTQEIQSPQLITTADGKAKLNWSYIDTKTKKANLQDFNYPFLIDSEPVMNYANAFNISAKQAQHSMALSMASPEVLGKIVDQLGNRYIAHQFRDGSNPALIIQVTPNIVNERHSYIISDKFAEGLELPIEIVSAQNSQ
;
A
#
# COMPACT_ATOMS: atom_id res chain seq x y z
N MET A 1 37.08 47.18 -18.92
CA MET A 1 38.19 46.76 -18.02
C MET A 1 37.54 45.87 -16.97
N GLN A 2 37.88 44.61 -16.72
CA GLN A 2 39.11 43.86 -16.90
C GLN A 2 38.76 42.36 -16.88
N LYS A 3 39.29 41.60 -17.85
CA LYS A 3 39.26 40.13 -17.92
C LYS A 3 40.33 39.56 -16.99
N SER A 4 40.07 38.39 -16.39
CA SER A 4 41.02 37.32 -16.02
C SER A 4 40.17 36.08 -15.68
N ILE A 5 40.06 34.97 -16.42
CA ILE A 5 41.01 34.05 -17.07
C ILE A 5 41.89 33.27 -16.07
N TRP A 6 41.52 31.98 -15.93
CA TRP A 6 42.29 30.76 -15.67
C TRP A 6 42.85 30.48 -14.26
N MET A 7 42.49 29.31 -13.72
CA MET A 7 43.48 28.23 -13.57
C MET A 7 42.78 26.87 -13.45
N ILE A 8 42.93 26.09 -14.52
CA ILE A 8 42.78 24.64 -14.55
C ILE A 8 44.02 24.10 -13.84
N HIS A 9 43.86 23.38 -12.74
CA HIS A 9 44.92 22.52 -12.22
C HIS A 9 44.63 21.07 -12.54
N MET A 10 45.49 20.58 -13.42
CA MET A 10 45.65 19.20 -13.83
C MET A 10 46.20 18.32 -12.69
N ILE A 11 45.76 17.07 -12.72
CA ILE A 11 46.55 15.84 -12.47
C ILE A 11 47.07 15.63 -11.04
N THR A 12 46.54 14.59 -10.38
CA THR A 12 47.41 13.51 -9.94
C THR A 12 46.71 12.16 -10.02
N ILE A 13 47.15 11.36 -10.99
CA ILE A 13 46.89 9.93 -11.09
C ILE A 13 47.73 9.26 -10.00
N SER A 14 47.09 8.59 -9.04
CA SER A 14 47.79 7.61 -8.21
C SER A 14 47.16 6.24 -8.44
N ARG A 15 47.85 5.45 -9.26
CA ARG A 15 47.63 4.02 -9.43
C ARG A 15 48.14 3.31 -8.18
N ILE A 16 47.26 2.67 -7.41
CA ILE A 16 47.66 1.59 -6.52
C ILE A 16 46.75 0.39 -6.80
N LYS A 17 47.42 -0.75 -6.96
CA LYS A 17 47.00 -2.00 -7.59
C LYS A 17 45.81 -2.69 -6.90
N PRO A 18 45.04 -3.49 -7.66
CA PRO A 18 43.99 -4.34 -7.11
C PRO A 18 44.62 -5.51 -6.36
N PHE A 19 44.35 -5.63 -5.07
CA PHE A 19 44.60 -6.87 -4.34
C PHE A 19 43.37 -7.76 -4.47
N ILE A 20 43.43 -8.63 -5.47
CA ILE A 20 42.53 -9.78 -5.62
C ILE A 20 42.88 -10.76 -4.51
N PHE A 21 42.10 -10.79 -3.43
CA PHE A 21 42.05 -11.95 -2.56
C PHE A 21 40.93 -12.86 -3.03
N LEU A 22 41.31 -13.76 -3.95
CA LEU A 22 40.56 -14.96 -4.27
C LEU A 22 40.72 -15.90 -3.08
N THR A 23 39.74 -15.92 -2.17
CA THR A 23 39.60 -16.99 -1.18
C THR A 23 38.35 -17.77 -1.51
N ALA A 24 38.53 -18.79 -2.34
CA ALA A 24 37.60 -19.90 -2.45
C ALA A 24 37.65 -20.67 -1.13
N VAL A 25 36.67 -20.43 -0.25
CA VAL A 25 36.42 -21.29 0.91
C VAL A 25 35.38 -22.32 0.51
N ILE A 26 35.83 -23.55 0.58
CA ILE A 26 35.22 -24.84 0.30
C ILE A 26 33.81 -24.93 0.89
N LEU A 27 32.84 -25.33 0.05
CA LEU A 27 31.56 -25.90 0.45
C LEU A 27 31.83 -27.17 1.29
N ILE A 28 31.87 -27.01 2.60
CA ILE A 28 31.74 -28.14 3.54
C ILE A 28 30.25 -28.35 3.74
N GLY A 29 29.71 -29.35 3.04
CA GLY A 29 28.44 -29.94 3.38
C GLY A 29 28.57 -30.69 4.70
N CYS A 30 27.91 -30.19 5.73
CA CYS A 30 27.43 -31.01 6.84
C CYS A 30 25.95 -31.27 6.59
N GLN A 31 25.63 -32.49 6.16
CA GLN A 31 24.30 -33.07 6.30
C GLN A 31 24.07 -33.36 7.77
N ASP A 32 23.44 -32.44 8.48
CA ASP A 32 22.77 -32.75 9.74
C ASP A 32 21.28 -32.95 9.42
N ASN A 33 20.94 -34.22 9.25
CA ASN A 33 19.56 -34.70 9.13
C ASN A 33 18.91 -34.60 10.51
N THR A 34 18.53 -33.40 10.93
CA THR A 34 17.70 -33.20 12.12
C THR A 34 16.29 -32.84 11.67
N VAL A 35 15.46 -33.87 11.78
CA VAL A 35 14.00 -33.95 11.63
C VAL A 35 13.25 -32.65 11.92
N GLU A 36 12.39 -32.29 10.96
CA GLU A 36 11.28 -31.34 11.08
C GLU A 36 10.47 -31.57 12.36
N GLN A 37 10.50 -30.63 13.31
CA GLN A 37 9.41 -30.38 14.25
C GLN A 37 9.44 -28.92 14.70
N ASN A 38 8.94 -27.98 13.88
CA ASN A 38 8.47 -26.68 14.36
C ASN A 38 7.59 -25.92 13.36
N LEU A 39 6.60 -26.60 12.79
CA LEU A 39 5.33 -25.95 12.45
C LEU A 39 4.26 -26.52 13.38
N GLN A 40 4.12 -25.92 14.55
CA GLN A 40 2.89 -26.05 15.32
C GLN A 40 1.94 -24.91 14.89
N PRO A 41 0.66 -25.20 14.59
CA PRO A 41 -0.32 -24.16 14.39
C PRO A 41 -0.51 -23.41 15.70
N ILE A 42 -0.52 -22.08 15.62
CA ILE A 42 -0.90 -21.18 16.71
C ILE A 42 -2.38 -21.47 17.00
N SER A 43 -2.62 -22.24 18.06
CA SER A 43 -3.94 -22.41 18.66
C SER A 43 -4.14 -21.26 19.64
N ASP A 44 -5.20 -20.50 19.41
CA ASP A 44 -5.59 -19.36 20.24
C ASP A 44 -5.74 -19.72 21.71
N HIS A 45 -5.13 -18.89 22.55
CA HIS A 45 -5.48 -18.78 23.96
C HIS A 45 -6.81 -18.02 24.08
N ALA A 46 -7.91 -18.76 24.13
CA ALA A 46 -9.12 -18.31 24.82
C ALA A 46 -9.45 -19.31 25.92
N LYS A 47 -9.17 -18.93 27.17
CA LYS A 47 -9.63 -19.65 28.35
C LYS A 47 -11.16 -19.57 28.41
N THR A 48 -11.83 -20.68 28.20
CA THR A 48 -13.13 -20.92 28.82
C THR A 48 -13.17 -22.37 29.30
N ASN A 49 -13.20 -22.54 30.62
CA ASN A 49 -13.38 -23.84 31.25
C ASN A 49 -14.75 -24.38 30.88
N THR A 50 -14.83 -25.51 30.18
CA THR A 50 -16.02 -26.37 30.26
C THR A 50 -15.57 -27.82 30.14
N ALA A 51 -15.86 -28.58 31.19
CA ALA A 51 -15.56 -29.99 31.29
C ALA A 51 -16.21 -30.78 30.15
N LEU A 52 -15.45 -31.74 29.64
CA LEU A 52 -15.86 -32.75 28.67
C LEU A 52 -16.93 -33.65 29.30
N SER A 53 -18.15 -33.60 28.79
CA SER A 53 -19.18 -34.62 29.02
C SER A 53 -19.60 -35.16 27.65
N ASP A 54 -19.19 -36.39 27.35
CA ASP A 54 -19.62 -37.16 26.19
C ASP A 54 -21.11 -37.56 26.36
N ASP A 55 -22.03 -36.77 25.78
CA ASP A 55 -23.42 -37.17 25.55
C ASP A 55 -23.82 -36.85 24.09
N PRO A 56 -24.16 -37.86 23.25
CA PRO A 56 -24.40 -37.69 21.82
C PRO A 56 -25.73 -36.97 21.48
N LYS A 57 -26.40 -36.34 22.45
CA LYS A 57 -27.66 -35.62 22.23
C LYS A 57 -27.52 -34.12 21.92
N ASN A 58 -26.30 -33.55 21.97
CA ASN A 58 -26.13 -32.10 21.82
C ASN A 58 -25.46 -31.62 20.51
N ALA A 59 -25.35 -32.49 19.50
CA ALA A 59 -24.80 -32.14 18.18
C ALA A 59 -25.77 -31.33 17.27
N ARG A 60 -26.88 -30.81 17.81
CA ARG A 60 -27.91 -30.07 17.05
C ARG A 60 -27.99 -28.57 17.39
N GLN A 61 -27.01 -28.00 18.11
CA GLN A 61 -27.07 -26.58 18.50
C GLN A 61 -26.09 -25.66 17.75
N ASN A 62 -25.17 -26.19 16.94
CA ASN A 62 -24.18 -25.37 16.21
C ASN A 62 -24.61 -24.97 14.78
N ALA A 63 -25.87 -25.20 14.40
CA ALA A 63 -26.40 -24.74 13.11
C ALA A 63 -26.86 -23.27 13.13
N HIS A 64 -26.85 -22.62 14.30
CA HIS A 64 -27.37 -21.26 14.49
C HIS A 64 -26.34 -20.14 14.30
N GLU A 65 -25.04 -20.43 14.29
CA GLU A 65 -23.99 -19.40 14.10
C GLU A 65 -23.89 -18.91 12.65
N PHE A 66 -24.15 -19.77 11.65
CA PHE A 66 -24.11 -19.36 10.25
C PHE A 66 -25.31 -18.45 9.90
N GLU A 67 -26.49 -18.78 10.43
CA GLU A 67 -27.72 -17.99 10.25
C GLU A 67 -27.67 -16.65 11.00
N SER A 68 -27.00 -16.55 12.15
CA SER A 68 -26.81 -15.27 12.83
C SER A 68 -25.85 -14.35 12.05
N LEU A 69 -24.78 -14.91 11.47
CA LEU A 69 -23.88 -14.15 10.60
C LEU A 69 -24.56 -13.70 9.31
N PHE A 70 -25.41 -14.56 8.73
CA PHE A 70 -26.20 -14.22 7.54
C PHE A 70 -27.24 -13.13 7.85
N ASN A 71 -27.95 -13.24 8.98
CA ASN A 71 -28.92 -12.22 9.41
C ASN A 71 -28.26 -10.89 9.81
N GLU A 72 -27.03 -10.89 10.32
CA GLU A 72 -26.27 -9.66 10.62
C GLU A 72 -25.80 -8.96 9.32
N LEU A 73 -25.55 -9.72 8.26
CA LEU A 73 -25.32 -9.19 6.91
C LEU A 73 -26.61 -8.67 6.24
N ASP A 74 -27.75 -9.32 6.47
CA ASP A 74 -29.06 -8.92 5.93
C ASP A 74 -29.71 -7.74 6.68
N THR A 75 -29.34 -7.51 7.95
CA THR A 75 -29.85 -6.38 8.76
C THR A 75 -28.99 -5.12 8.69
N SER A 76 -27.87 -5.16 7.95
CA SER A 76 -27.18 -3.95 7.54
C SER A 76 -28.09 -3.20 6.57
N ASP A 77 -28.68 -2.10 7.04
CA ASP A 77 -29.56 -1.18 6.32
C ASP A 77 -29.37 -1.29 4.80
N THR A 78 -30.40 -1.77 4.10
CA THR A 78 -30.50 -1.65 2.65
C THR A 78 -30.66 -0.18 2.29
N GLN A 79 -29.62 0.62 2.54
CA GLN A 79 -29.39 1.79 1.74
C GLN A 79 -29.24 1.25 0.31
N GLU A 80 -30.11 1.72 -0.57
CA GLU A 80 -30.03 1.50 -1.99
C GLU A 80 -28.59 1.80 -2.42
N ILE A 81 -27.75 0.77 -2.53
CA ILE A 81 -26.36 0.93 -2.98
C ILE A 81 -26.49 1.26 -4.45
N GLN A 82 -26.54 2.57 -4.75
CA GLN A 82 -26.41 3.04 -6.11
C GLN A 82 -25.09 2.48 -6.62
N SER A 83 -25.18 1.54 -7.56
CA SER A 83 -24.00 0.94 -8.19
C SER A 83 -23.11 2.09 -8.67
N PRO A 84 -21.84 2.19 -8.22
CA PRO A 84 -21.01 3.35 -8.49
C PRO A 84 -20.85 3.52 -10.01
N GLN A 85 -21.45 4.57 -10.55
CA GLN A 85 -21.44 4.84 -11.99
C GLN A 85 -20.36 5.85 -12.35
N LEU A 86 -19.70 5.62 -13.48
CA LEU A 86 -18.86 6.61 -14.14
C LEU A 86 -19.72 7.72 -14.75
N ILE A 87 -19.13 8.91 -14.91
CA ILE A 87 -19.74 10.03 -15.62
C ILE A 87 -19.33 9.96 -17.09
N THR A 88 -20.27 10.20 -18.01
CA THR A 88 -19.95 10.41 -19.43
C THR A 88 -19.64 11.88 -19.66
N THR A 89 -18.47 12.18 -20.22
CA THR A 89 -18.06 13.54 -20.58
C THR A 89 -18.64 13.96 -21.93
N ALA A 90 -18.57 15.26 -22.24
CA ALA A 90 -19.13 15.81 -23.48
C ALA A 90 -18.51 15.22 -24.77
N ASP A 91 -17.26 14.76 -24.70
CA ASP A 91 -16.54 14.06 -25.78
C ASP A 91 -16.81 12.54 -25.81
N GLY A 92 -17.73 12.03 -24.98
CA GLY A 92 -18.16 10.64 -24.97
C GLY A 92 -17.23 9.69 -24.19
N LYS A 93 -16.18 10.19 -23.54
CA LYS A 93 -15.33 9.39 -22.64
C LYS A 93 -16.00 9.15 -21.30
N ALA A 94 -15.54 8.12 -20.59
CA ALA A 94 -15.95 7.88 -19.21
C ALA A 94 -14.96 8.53 -18.23
N LYS A 95 -15.48 9.03 -17.10
CA LYS A 95 -14.72 9.69 -16.04
C LYS A 95 -15.13 9.13 -14.68
N LEU A 96 -14.19 9.03 -13.74
CA LEU A 96 -14.49 8.69 -12.35
C LEU A 96 -15.49 9.69 -11.76
N ASN A 97 -16.46 9.16 -11.05
CA ASN A 97 -17.36 9.97 -10.25
C ASN A 97 -16.88 9.96 -8.80
N TRP A 98 -16.06 10.96 -8.48
CA TRP A 98 -15.46 11.14 -7.17
C TRP A 98 -16.49 11.31 -6.04
N SER A 99 -17.74 11.70 -6.32
CA SER A 99 -18.76 11.82 -5.27
C SER A 99 -19.12 10.49 -4.60
N TYR A 100 -18.88 9.36 -5.28
CA TYR A 100 -19.06 8.01 -4.71
C TYR A 100 -17.79 7.47 -4.04
N ILE A 101 -16.65 8.14 -4.23
CA ILE A 101 -15.34 7.68 -3.77
C ILE A 101 -14.89 8.49 -2.55
N ASP A 102 -15.02 9.82 -2.64
CA ASP A 102 -14.55 10.79 -1.66
C ASP A 102 -15.20 10.58 -0.30
N THR A 103 -14.41 10.87 0.73
CA THR A 103 -14.82 10.76 2.13
C THR A 103 -15.30 12.12 2.64
N LYS A 104 -16.01 12.10 3.77
CA LYS A 104 -16.33 13.31 4.53
C LYS A 104 -15.25 13.64 5.58
N THR A 105 -14.13 12.93 5.57
CA THR A 105 -13.05 13.09 6.55
C THR A 105 -12.39 14.43 6.38
N LYS A 106 -12.08 15.09 7.51
CA LYS A 106 -11.40 16.37 7.50
C LYS A 106 -9.91 16.15 7.23
N LYS A 107 -9.35 16.99 6.36
CA LYS A 107 -7.90 17.02 6.11
C LYS A 107 -7.14 17.35 7.40
N ALA A 108 -6.13 16.56 7.71
CA ALA A 108 -5.28 16.73 8.87
C ALA A 108 -4.22 17.83 8.66
N ASN A 109 -3.73 18.40 9.77
CA ASN A 109 -2.56 19.26 9.75
C ASN A 109 -1.28 18.40 9.71
N LEU A 110 -0.50 18.50 8.63
CA LEU A 110 0.73 17.71 8.46
C LEU A 110 1.84 18.05 9.44
N GLN A 111 1.80 19.21 10.10
CA GLN A 111 2.80 19.56 11.12
C GLN A 111 2.57 18.82 12.43
N ASP A 112 1.31 18.52 12.75
CA ASP A 112 0.89 17.90 14.01
C ASP A 112 0.44 16.44 13.82
N PHE A 113 0.61 15.90 12.61
CA PHE A 113 0.15 14.55 12.29
C PHE A 113 0.98 13.49 13.02
N ASN A 114 0.28 12.60 13.74
CA ASN A 114 0.90 11.49 14.44
C ASN A 114 1.04 10.28 13.51
N TYR A 115 2.21 10.13 12.88
CA TYR A 115 2.48 9.00 11.99
C TYR A 115 2.55 7.68 12.76
N PRO A 116 2.06 6.57 12.17
CA PRO A 116 2.09 5.25 12.80
C PRO A 116 3.50 4.64 12.87
N PHE A 117 4.47 5.20 12.13
CA PHE A 117 5.87 4.82 12.20
C PHE A 117 6.65 5.83 13.03
N LEU A 118 7.59 5.38 13.85
CA LEU A 118 8.53 6.29 14.53
C LEU A 118 9.54 6.86 13.54
N ILE A 119 9.88 8.15 13.69
CA ILE A 119 10.68 8.90 12.70
C ILE A 119 12.11 8.40 12.58
N ASP A 120 12.65 7.85 13.66
CA ASP A 120 13.98 7.30 13.79
C ASP A 120 13.99 5.76 13.71
N SER A 121 12.85 5.13 13.38
CA SER A 121 12.79 3.69 13.21
C SER A 121 13.61 3.22 12.00
N GLU A 122 14.17 2.02 12.10
CA GLU A 122 14.96 1.43 11.03
C GLU A 122 14.22 1.36 9.67
N PRO A 123 12.92 1.00 9.59
CA PRO A 123 12.18 1.02 8.32
C PRO A 123 12.13 2.40 7.68
N VAL A 124 11.87 3.44 8.48
CA VAL A 124 11.80 4.83 7.99
C VAL A 124 13.16 5.30 7.51
N MET A 125 14.22 5.00 8.25
CA MET A 125 15.58 5.39 7.87
C MET A 125 16.06 4.65 6.63
N ASN A 126 15.78 3.34 6.51
CA ASN A 126 16.11 2.56 5.31
C ASN A 126 15.37 3.08 4.08
N TYR A 127 14.08 3.39 4.22
CA TYR A 127 13.29 3.99 3.15
C TYR A 127 13.82 5.37 2.76
N ALA A 128 14.10 6.23 3.74
CA ALA A 128 14.69 7.56 3.53
C ALA A 128 15.99 7.48 2.74
N ASN A 129 16.87 6.53 3.10
CA ASN A 129 18.13 6.29 2.41
C ASN A 129 17.93 5.77 0.99
N ALA A 130 17.01 4.81 0.79
CA ALA A 130 16.74 4.22 -0.52
C ALA A 130 16.26 5.25 -1.55
N PHE A 131 15.43 6.21 -1.12
CA PHE A 131 14.87 7.25 -1.99
C PHE A 131 15.60 8.60 -1.90
N ASN A 132 16.65 8.70 -1.09
CA ASN A 132 17.39 9.95 -0.82
C ASN A 132 16.47 11.11 -0.41
N ILE A 133 15.62 10.87 0.59
CA ILE A 133 14.65 11.83 1.15
C ILE A 133 14.83 11.96 2.66
N SER A 134 14.18 12.94 3.28
CA SER A 134 14.17 13.06 4.75
C SER A 134 13.35 11.95 5.41
N ALA A 135 13.66 11.64 6.67
CA ALA A 135 12.89 10.70 7.48
C ALA A 135 11.39 11.09 7.59
N LYS A 136 11.08 12.38 7.67
CA LYS A 136 9.69 12.88 7.68
C LYS A 136 8.97 12.59 6.35
N GLN A 137 9.65 12.77 5.21
CA GLN A 137 9.08 12.42 3.90
C GLN A 137 8.91 10.90 3.76
N ALA A 138 9.84 10.11 4.28
CA ALA A 138 9.74 8.65 4.31
C ALA A 138 8.53 8.18 5.12
N GLN A 139 8.36 8.66 6.37
CA GLN A 139 7.17 8.36 7.18
C GLN A 139 5.87 8.67 6.43
N HIS A 140 5.81 9.84 5.80
CA HIS A 140 4.64 10.27 5.05
C HIS A 140 4.37 9.37 3.84
N SER A 141 5.37 9.10 3.02
CA SER A 141 5.24 8.23 1.84
C SER A 141 4.85 6.81 2.22
N MET A 142 5.43 6.25 3.28
CA MET A 142 5.09 4.91 3.78
C MET A 142 3.66 4.87 4.29
N ALA A 143 3.22 5.89 5.03
CA ALA A 143 1.85 5.97 5.54
C ALA A 143 0.83 6.02 4.39
N LEU A 144 1.07 6.85 3.38
CA LEU A 144 0.23 6.93 2.19
C LEU A 144 0.21 5.62 1.39
N SER A 145 1.37 4.95 1.25
CA SER A 145 1.47 3.67 0.53
C SER A 145 0.61 2.59 1.20
N MET A 146 0.74 2.45 2.51
CA MET A 146 -0.03 1.46 3.29
C MET A 146 -1.52 1.77 3.38
N ALA A 147 -1.91 3.05 3.31
CA ALA A 147 -3.32 3.47 3.31
C ALA A 147 -3.96 3.49 1.91
N SER A 148 -3.16 3.43 0.85
CA SER A 148 -3.65 3.48 -0.54
C SER A 148 -4.70 2.43 -0.92
N PRO A 149 -4.75 1.21 -0.32
CA PRO A 149 -5.82 0.25 -0.61
C PRO A 149 -7.24 0.75 -0.33
N GLU A 150 -7.43 1.67 0.63
CA GLU A 150 -8.75 2.20 1.00
C GLU A 150 -9.50 2.78 -0.20
N VAL A 151 -8.82 3.63 -0.98
CA VAL A 151 -9.41 4.29 -2.16
C VAL A 151 -9.30 3.42 -3.41
N LEU A 152 -8.27 2.58 -3.50
CA LEU A 152 -8.05 1.70 -4.64
C LEU A 152 -9.27 0.79 -4.86
N GLY A 153 -9.81 0.17 -3.81
CA GLY A 153 -10.99 -0.68 -3.90
C GLY A 153 -12.18 0.05 -4.54
N LYS A 154 -12.51 1.25 -4.03
CA LYS A 154 -13.61 2.08 -4.54
C LYS A 154 -13.43 2.49 -6.01
N ILE A 155 -12.21 2.82 -6.40
CA ILE A 155 -11.88 3.17 -7.79
C ILE A 155 -12.04 1.95 -8.70
N VAL A 156 -11.52 0.78 -8.28
CA VAL A 156 -11.62 -0.47 -9.04
C VAL A 156 -13.08 -0.88 -9.22
N ASP A 157 -13.91 -0.75 -8.18
CA ASP A 157 -15.34 -1.07 -8.23
C ASP A 157 -16.07 -0.22 -9.28
N GLN A 158 -15.75 1.09 -9.35
CA GLN A 158 -16.36 1.98 -10.34
C GLN A 158 -15.83 1.76 -11.77
N LEU A 159 -14.55 1.41 -11.91
CA LEU A 159 -13.94 1.15 -13.23
C LEU A 159 -14.37 -0.19 -13.83
N GLY A 160 -14.52 -1.22 -13.00
CA GLY A 160 -14.76 -2.59 -13.43
C GLY A 160 -13.72 -3.07 -14.44
N ASN A 161 -14.17 -3.53 -15.61
CA ASN A 161 -13.31 -4.03 -16.69
C ASN A 161 -12.42 -2.97 -17.37
N ARG A 162 -12.53 -1.69 -16.98
CA ARG A 162 -11.70 -0.58 -17.51
C ARG A 162 -10.44 -0.33 -16.68
N TYR A 163 -10.31 -0.97 -15.53
CA TYR A 163 -9.09 -1.02 -14.73
C TYR A 163 -8.08 -1.99 -15.36
N ILE A 164 -6.79 -1.60 -15.40
CA ILE A 164 -5.70 -2.44 -15.94
C ILE A 164 -4.74 -2.83 -14.82
N ALA A 165 -4.17 -1.84 -14.13
CA ALA A 165 -3.16 -2.04 -13.11
C ALA A 165 -3.11 -0.83 -12.18
N HIS A 166 -2.39 -0.96 -11.06
CA HIS A 166 -2.01 0.18 -10.23
C HIS A 166 -0.56 0.04 -9.79
N GLN A 167 0.02 1.16 -9.39
CA GLN A 167 1.29 1.21 -8.69
C GLN A 167 1.27 2.38 -7.70
N PHE A 168 2.01 2.25 -6.61
CA PHE A 168 2.30 3.36 -5.74
C PHE A 168 3.66 3.95 -6.14
N ARG A 169 3.71 5.24 -6.45
CA ARG A 169 4.99 5.94 -6.65
C ARG A 169 5.51 6.30 -5.28
N ASP A 170 6.70 5.82 -4.96
CA ASP A 170 7.40 6.10 -3.71
C ASP A 170 8.23 7.39 -3.77
N GLY A 171 8.76 7.81 -2.62
CA GLY A 171 9.74 8.89 -2.51
C GLY A 171 9.15 10.25 -2.11
N SER A 172 9.71 11.33 -2.67
CA SER A 172 9.37 12.71 -2.30
C SER A 172 8.04 13.21 -2.86
N ASN A 173 7.49 12.51 -3.86
CA ASN A 173 6.22 12.84 -4.50
C ASN A 173 5.31 11.61 -4.57
N PRO A 174 4.84 11.11 -3.40
CA PRO A 174 4.07 9.88 -3.35
C PRO A 174 2.72 10.02 -4.05
N ALA A 175 2.31 9.00 -4.80
CA ALA A 175 0.99 8.98 -5.44
C ALA A 175 0.53 7.56 -5.76
N LEU A 176 -0.78 7.32 -5.68
CA LEU A 176 -1.41 6.14 -6.24
C LEU A 176 -1.68 6.37 -7.73
N ILE A 177 -1.03 5.60 -8.59
CA ILE A 177 -1.19 5.68 -10.04
C ILE A 177 -2.08 4.51 -10.47
N ILE A 178 -3.21 4.81 -11.11
CA ILE A 178 -4.16 3.83 -11.64
C ILE A 178 -4.09 3.84 -13.16
N GLN A 179 -3.67 2.70 -13.73
CA GLN A 179 -3.68 2.48 -15.16
C GLN A 179 -5.05 1.98 -15.63
N VAL A 180 -5.58 2.63 -16.66
CA VAL A 180 -6.93 2.39 -17.17
C VAL A 180 -6.94 2.23 -18.69
N THR A 181 -8.04 1.70 -19.23
CA THR A 181 -8.25 1.65 -20.68
C THR A 181 -8.34 3.06 -21.29
N PRO A 182 -7.99 3.24 -22.59
CA PRO A 182 -7.94 4.57 -23.25
C PRO A 182 -9.25 5.38 -23.27
N ASN A 183 -10.39 4.75 -22.98
CA ASN A 183 -11.70 5.41 -22.97
C ASN A 183 -12.02 6.06 -21.60
N ILE A 184 -11.08 6.04 -20.66
CA ILE A 184 -11.17 6.76 -19.38
C ILE A 184 -10.41 8.08 -19.49
N VAL A 185 -10.96 9.14 -18.92
CA VAL A 185 -10.28 10.45 -18.84
C VAL A 185 -9.07 10.36 -17.91
N ASN A 186 -7.92 10.82 -18.41
CA ASN A 186 -6.74 11.03 -17.55
C ASN A 186 -6.99 12.21 -16.62
N GLU A 187 -6.75 12.03 -15.34
CA GLU A 187 -6.95 13.09 -14.35
C GLU A 187 -6.07 12.90 -13.12
N ARG A 188 -5.97 13.96 -12.32
CA ARG A 188 -5.38 13.92 -10.99
C ARG A 188 -6.43 14.29 -9.97
N HIS A 189 -6.40 13.63 -8.83
CA HIS A 189 -7.32 13.86 -7.74
C HIS A 189 -6.61 13.80 -6.39
N SER A 190 -7.08 14.58 -5.42
CA SER A 190 -6.58 14.58 -4.05
C SER A 190 -7.61 13.91 -3.16
N TYR A 191 -7.33 12.70 -2.70
CA TYR A 191 -8.22 11.92 -1.84
C TYR A 191 -7.88 12.10 -0.37
N ILE A 192 -8.87 12.30 0.49
CA ILE A 192 -8.66 12.37 1.95
C ILE A 192 -8.97 11.01 2.56
N ILE A 193 -7.94 10.38 3.12
CA ILE A 193 -8.00 9.05 3.75
C ILE A 193 -8.94 9.08 4.95
N SER A 194 -9.82 8.08 5.07
CA SER A 194 -10.72 7.90 6.22
C SER A 194 -10.30 6.77 7.15
N ASP A 195 -9.42 5.89 6.71
CA ASP A 195 -8.84 4.82 7.53
C ASP A 195 -8.05 5.41 8.71
N LYS A 196 -8.24 4.83 9.90
CA LYS A 196 -7.63 5.31 11.14
C LYS A 196 -6.10 5.32 11.12
N PHE A 197 -5.47 4.48 10.32
CA PHE A 197 -4.02 4.41 10.19
C PHE A 197 -3.42 5.71 9.64
N ALA A 198 -4.14 6.40 8.75
CA ALA A 198 -3.66 7.59 8.05
C ALA A 198 -4.76 8.67 7.91
N GLU A 199 -5.72 8.70 8.84
CA GLU A 199 -6.95 9.49 8.75
C GLU A 199 -6.66 10.97 8.54
N GLY A 200 -7.23 11.54 7.49
CA GLY A 200 -7.07 12.94 7.12
C GLY A 200 -5.81 13.26 6.32
N LEU A 201 -4.91 12.30 6.07
CA LEU A 201 -3.84 12.49 5.09
C LEU A 201 -4.43 12.61 3.68
N GLU A 202 -3.85 13.51 2.89
CA GLU A 202 -4.17 13.66 1.48
C GLU A 202 -3.30 12.71 0.65
N LEU A 203 -3.93 11.77 -0.05
CA LEU A 203 -3.31 10.87 -1.00
C LEU A 203 -3.50 11.41 -2.43
N PRO A 204 -2.41 11.78 -3.13
CA PRO A 204 -2.48 12.11 -4.54
C PRO A 204 -2.80 10.86 -5.38
N ILE A 205 -3.73 10.99 -6.31
CA ILE A 205 -4.14 9.93 -7.25
C ILE A 205 -3.94 10.42 -8.67
N GLU A 206 -3.39 9.57 -9.53
CA GLU A 206 -3.22 9.83 -10.97
C GLU A 206 -3.91 8.72 -11.77
N ILE A 207 -4.91 9.09 -12.58
CA ILE A 207 -5.56 8.21 -13.54
C ILE A 207 -4.86 8.34 -14.88
N VAL A 208 -4.28 7.24 -15.36
CA VAL A 208 -3.47 7.23 -16.59
C VAL A 208 -3.94 6.16 -17.57
N SER A 209 -4.36 6.60 -18.75
CA SER A 209 -4.72 5.70 -19.84
C SER A 209 -3.49 4.98 -20.39
N ALA A 210 -3.60 3.66 -20.55
CA ALA A 210 -2.68 2.91 -21.39
C ALA A 210 -2.69 3.50 -22.80
N GLN A 211 -1.51 3.82 -23.33
CA GLN A 211 -1.40 4.25 -24.72
C GLN A 211 -1.79 3.07 -25.61
N ASN A 212 -2.66 3.30 -26.59
CA ASN A 212 -2.86 2.31 -27.65
C ASN A 212 -1.54 2.20 -28.40
N SER A 213 -0.88 1.04 -28.31
CA SER A 213 0.22 0.72 -29.21
C SER A 213 -0.37 0.62 -30.62
N GLN A 214 -0.25 1.69 -31.40
CA GLN A 214 -0.49 1.68 -32.84
C GLN A 214 0.77 1.23 -33.57
#